data_AF-A0A562N7Y6-F1
#
_entry.id   AF-A0A562N7Y6-F1
#
_cell.length_a   1.000
_cell.length_b   1.000
_cell.length_c   1.000
_cell.angle_alpha   90.00
_cell.angle_beta   90.00
_cell.angle_gamma   90.00
#
_symmetry.space_group_name_H-M   'P 1'
#
loop_
_entity.id
_entity.type
_entity.pdbx_description
1 polymer ?
#
loop_
_entity_poly.entity_id
_entity_poly.type
_entity_poly.pdbx_seq_one_letter_code
_entity_poly.pdbx_strand_id
1 'polypeptide(L)'
;MTELTSVTADQLKGVDIYDQTDAKIAEIADLVIGSDDKVTGIVTDVGGFLGMGEHRISLGPDQVAIYKNADNDIRAYVSMTKDELKALPKYEAPNQ
;
A
#
# COMPACT_ATOMS: atom_id res chain seq x y z
N MET A 1 16.42 17.50 1.63
CA MET A 1 16.13 16.30 0.83
C MET A 1 15.98 15.18 1.86
N THR A 2 14.76 14.88 2.27
CA THR A 2 14.51 13.94 3.38
C THR A 2 14.51 12.54 2.80
N GLU A 3 15.40 11.69 3.31
CA GLU A 3 15.58 10.34 2.82
C GLU A 3 14.33 9.50 3.04
N LEU A 4 13.93 8.73 2.02
CA LEU A 4 12.96 7.64 2.11
C LEU A 4 13.45 6.48 3.03
N THR A 5 14.58 6.64 3.73
CA THR A 5 15.23 5.63 4.57
C THR A 5 14.69 5.54 6.00
N SER A 6 13.82 6.47 6.45
CA SER A 6 13.32 6.47 7.83
C SER A 6 11.99 5.75 8.06
N VAL A 7 11.44 5.06 7.05
CA VAL A 7 10.19 4.29 7.19
C VAL A 7 10.48 2.84 6.85
N THR A 8 10.35 1.95 7.84
CA THR A 8 10.59 0.53 7.64
C THR A 8 9.37 -0.14 7.02
N ALA A 9 9.58 -1.31 6.42
CA ALA A 9 8.48 -2.09 5.87
C ALA A 9 7.42 -2.40 6.94
N ASP A 10 7.85 -2.77 8.14
CA ASP A 10 6.95 -3.06 9.26
C ASP A 10 6.12 -1.85 9.71
N GLN A 11 6.63 -0.62 9.54
CA GLN A 11 5.88 0.60 9.83
C GLN A 11 4.81 0.91 8.78
N LEU A 12 4.94 0.36 7.58
CA LEU A 12 3.98 0.55 6.49
C LEU A 12 2.88 -0.51 6.49
N LYS A 13 3.11 -1.68 7.07
CA LYS A 13 2.07 -2.71 7.18
C LYS A 13 0.94 -2.20 8.08
N GLY A 14 -0.30 -2.35 7.62
CA GLY A 14 -1.49 -1.84 8.30
C GLY A 14 -1.72 -0.34 8.15
N VAL A 15 -0.94 0.37 7.32
CA VAL A 15 -1.19 1.78 7.01
C VAL A 15 -2.41 1.90 6.09
N ASP A 16 -3.30 2.82 6.45
CA ASP A 16 -4.48 3.16 5.67
C ASP A 16 -4.10 3.90 4.39
N ILE A 17 -4.71 3.49 3.27
CA ILE A 17 -4.58 4.13 1.97
C ILE A 17 -5.84 4.93 1.65
N TYR A 18 -5.63 6.21 1.38
CA TYR A 18 -6.66 7.17 1.05
C TYR A 18 -6.63 7.56 -0.44
N ASP A 19 -7.78 7.91 -0.98
CA ASP A 19 -7.88 8.49 -2.32
C ASP A 19 -7.77 10.04 -2.28
N GLN A 20 -7.96 10.66 -3.45
CA GLN A 20 -7.94 12.13 -3.59
C GLN A 20 -9.08 12.84 -2.83
N THR A 21 -10.09 12.10 -2.37
CA THR A 21 -11.21 12.62 -1.58
C THR A 21 -11.00 12.44 -0.07
N ASP A 22 -9.82 11.95 0.35
CA ASP A 22 -9.48 11.61 1.73
C ASP A 22 -10.34 10.45 2.29
N ALA A 23 -10.90 9.61 1.42
CA ALA A 23 -11.64 8.42 1.80
C ALA A 23 -10.72 7.20 1.90
N LYS A 24 -10.79 6.45 3.01
CA LYS A 24 -10.08 5.15 3.13
C LYS A 24 -10.64 4.17 2.12
N ILE A 25 -9.84 3.78 1.14
CA ILE A 25 -10.24 2.85 0.07
C ILE A 25 -9.52 1.51 0.15
N ALA A 26 -8.35 1.46 0.79
CA ALA A 26 -7.52 0.27 0.90
C ALA A 26 -6.61 0.34 2.14
N GLU A 27 -5.82 -0.71 2.35
CA GLU A 27 -4.84 -0.83 3.44
C GLU A 27 -3.58 -1.54 2.91
N ILE A 28 -2.40 -1.13 3.36
CA ILE A 28 -1.16 -1.84 3.04
C ILE A 28 -1.13 -3.16 3.81
N ALA A 29 -1.23 -4.27 3.09
CA ALA A 29 -1.19 -5.60 3.69
C ALA A 29 0.25 -6.09 3.87
N ASP A 30 1.09 -5.89 2.86
CA ASP A 30 2.48 -6.32 2.89
C ASP A 30 3.35 -5.53 1.90
N LEU A 31 4.66 -5.74 1.96
CA LEU A 31 5.63 -5.12 1.07
C LEU A 31 6.54 -6.17 0.47
N VAL A 32 6.77 -6.04 -0.83
CA VAL A 32 7.77 -6.81 -1.55
C VAL A 32 9.09 -6.05 -1.47
N ILE A 33 10.06 -6.65 -0.78
CA ILE A 33 11.41 -6.10 -0.63
C ILE A 33 12.33 -6.82 -1.63
N GLY A 34 13.02 -6.03 -2.44
CA GLY A 34 14.02 -6.50 -3.40
C GLY A 34 15.34 -6.87 -2.72
N SER A 35 16.27 -7.41 -3.50
CA SER A 35 17.60 -7.84 -3.02
C SER A 35 18.50 -6.69 -2.54
N ASP A 36 18.12 -5.45 -2.81
CA ASP A 36 18.83 -4.23 -2.40
C ASP A 36 18.19 -3.55 -1.17
N ASP A 37 17.38 -4.28 -0.41
CA ASP A 37 16.60 -3.80 0.74
C ASP A 37 15.63 -2.66 0.41
N LYS A 38 15.31 -2.46 -0.89
CA LYS A 38 14.31 -1.49 -1.30
C LYS A 38 12.95 -2.13 -1.50
N VAL A 39 11.91 -1.35 -1.20
CA VAL A 39 10.54 -1.71 -1.55
C VAL A 39 10.40 -1.69 -3.08
N THR A 40 10.12 -2.85 -3.66
CA THR A 40 9.85 -3.01 -5.10
C THR A 40 8.37 -3.17 -5.39
N GLY A 41 7.55 -3.47 -4.39
CA GLY A 41 6.10 -3.59 -4.53
C GLY A 41 5.37 -3.41 -3.20
N ILE A 42 4.14 -2.89 -3.28
CA ILE A 42 3.27 -2.64 -2.15
C ILE A 42 2.00 -3.47 -2.33
N VAL A 43 1.88 -4.52 -1.51
CA VAL A 43 0.69 -5.37 -1.49
C VAL A 43 -0.41 -4.64 -0.75
N THR A 44 -1.49 -4.38 -1.46
CA THR A 44 -2.59 -3.53 -1.01
C THR A 44 -3.88 -4.31 -0.98
N ASP A 45 -4.60 -4.24 0.14
CA ASP A 45 -5.91 -4.87 0.33
C ASP A 45 -7.02 -3.86 0.03
N VAL A 46 -7.68 -4.04 -1.11
CA VAL A 46 -8.69 -3.09 -1.62
C VAL A 46 -10.08 -3.49 -1.16
N GLY A 47 -10.36 -3.23 0.11
CA GLY A 47 -11.68 -3.38 0.71
C GLY A 47 -12.16 -4.83 0.86
N GLY A 48 -12.52 -5.19 2.09
CA GLY A 48 -13.10 -6.50 2.42
C GLY A 48 -12.86 -6.78 3.89
N PHE A 49 -13.81 -6.45 4.76
CA PHE A 49 -13.62 -6.61 6.21
C PHE A 49 -13.98 -8.02 6.72
N LEU A 50 -14.31 -8.99 5.85
CA LEU A 50 -14.91 -10.27 6.28
C LEU A 50 -14.57 -11.47 5.39
N GLY A 51 -13.30 -11.70 5.04
CA GLY A 51 -12.79 -13.00 4.54
C GLY A 51 -13.40 -13.56 3.25
N MET A 52 -14.34 -12.86 2.61
CA MET A 52 -14.89 -13.14 1.29
C MET A 52 -14.86 -11.85 0.47
N GLY A 53 -14.05 -11.83 -0.58
CA GLY A 53 -13.91 -10.66 -1.46
C GLY A 53 -12.70 -9.78 -1.19
N GLU A 54 -11.70 -10.26 -0.42
CA GLU A 54 -10.39 -9.62 -0.39
C GLU A 54 -9.80 -9.57 -1.80
N HIS A 55 -9.60 -8.35 -2.30
CA HIS A 55 -8.95 -8.07 -3.56
C HIS A 55 -7.57 -7.49 -3.26
N ARG A 56 -6.59 -8.38 -3.15
CA ARG A 56 -5.18 -8.00 -3.01
C ARG A 56 -4.65 -7.58 -4.37
N ILE A 57 -3.93 -6.48 -4.42
CA ILE A 57 -3.23 -6.02 -5.62
C ILE A 57 -1.79 -5.66 -5.26
N SER A 58 -0.91 -5.61 -6.26
CA SER A 58 0.44 -5.10 -6.09
C SER A 58 0.53 -3.75 -6.78
N LEU A 59 0.85 -2.72 -6.01
CA LEU A 59 1.14 -1.39 -6.51
C LEU A 59 2.65 -1.17 -6.53
N GLY A 60 3.13 -0.44 -7.52
CA GLY A 60 4.50 0.07 -7.53
C GLY A 60 4.68 1.14 -6.44
N PRO A 61 5.89 1.29 -5.87
CA PRO A 61 6.18 2.36 -4.91
C PRO A 61 5.98 3.76 -5.48
N ASP A 62 5.99 3.92 -6.80
CA ASP A 62 5.68 5.15 -7.53
C ASP A 62 4.18 5.46 -7.61
N GLN A 63 3.32 4.46 -7.40
CA GLN A 63 1.86 4.61 -7.42
C GLN A 63 1.28 4.99 -6.06
N VAL A 64 2.08 4.88 -4.98
CA VAL A 64 1.65 5.14 -3.60
C VAL A 64 2.47 6.28 -3.02
N ALA A 65 1.81 7.37 -2.68
CA ALA A 65 2.41 8.50 -1.99
C ALA A 65 2.34 8.28 -0.48
N ILE A 66 3.50 8.04 0.14
CA ILE A 66 3.60 7.84 1.59
C ILE A 66 3.99 9.17 2.25
N TYR A 67 3.18 9.60 3.22
CA TYR A 67 3.44 10.76 4.05
C TYR A 67 3.59 10.33 5.49
N LYS A 68 4.67 10.78 6.13
CA LYS A 68 4.88 10.62 7.56
C LYS A 68 4.85 12.00 8.22
N ASN A 69 3.99 12.18 9.21
CA ASN A 69 3.91 13.44 9.96
C ASN A 69 4.92 13.47 11.13
N ALA A 70 4.99 14.60 11.82
CA ALA A 70 5.88 14.78 12.97
C ALA A 70 5.54 13.89 14.17
N ASP A 71 4.30 13.40 14.27
CA ASP A 71 3.81 12.52 15.32
C ASP A 71 4.08 11.03 15.04
N ASN A 72 4.83 10.72 13.97
CA ASN A 72 5.02 9.36 13.43
C ASN A 72 3.73 8.69 12.91
N ASP A 73 2.66 9.43 12.66
CA ASP A 73 1.52 8.95 11.88
C ASP A 73 1.95 8.83 10.42
N ILE A 74 1.69 7.66 9.83
CA ILE A 74 2.01 7.37 8.44
C ILE A 74 0.70 7.18 7.70
N ARG A 75 0.55 7.91 6.60
CA ARG A 75 -0.60 7.83 5.71
C ARG A 75 -0.14 7.57 4.29
N ALA A 76 -0.85 6.71 3.60
CA ALA A 76 -0.62 6.43 2.21
C ALA A 76 -1.75 7.01 1.36
N TYR A 77 -1.41 7.55 0.19
CA TYR A 77 -2.36 8.10 -0.76
C TYR A 77 -2.12 7.49 -2.13
N VAL A 78 -3.20 7.28 -2.88
CA VAL A 78 -3.13 6.85 -4.27
C VAL A 78 -3.92 7.82 -5.15
N SER A 79 -3.48 7.95 -6.39
CA SER A 79 -4.21 8.76 -7.38
C SER A 79 -5.43 8.03 -7.95
N MET A 80 -5.53 6.72 -7.75
CA MET A 80 -6.59 5.85 -8.30
C MET A 80 -7.78 5.76 -7.34
N THR A 81 -8.96 5.50 -7.90
CA THR A 81 -10.18 5.23 -7.13
C THR A 81 -10.26 3.77 -6.68
N LYS A 82 -11.10 3.48 -5.69
CA LYS A 82 -11.35 2.11 -5.21
C LYS A 82 -11.72 1.14 -6.33
N ASP A 83 -12.52 1.57 -7.30
CA ASP A 83 -12.98 0.71 -8.38
C ASP A 83 -11.87 0.45 -9.41
N GLU A 84 -11.01 1.43 -9.67
CA GLU A 84 -9.81 1.23 -10.50
C GLU A 84 -8.85 0.25 -9.84
N LEU A 85 -8.64 0.36 -8.52
CA LEU A 85 -7.83 -0.59 -7.77
C LEU A 85 -8.42 -2.02 -7.83
N LYS A 86 -9.74 -2.16 -7.79
CA LYS A 86 -10.41 -3.47 -7.97
C LYS A 86 -10.33 -4.01 -9.39
N ALA A 87 -10.18 -3.14 -10.39
CA ALA A 87 -10.00 -3.55 -11.78
C ALA A 87 -8.57 -4.02 -12.07
N LEU A 88 -7.61 -3.72 -11.19
CA LEU A 88 -6.24 -4.21 -11.32
C LEU A 88 -6.18 -5.74 -11.10
N PRO A 89 -5.21 -6.41 -11.76
CA PRO A 89 -5.00 -7.83 -11.58
C PRO A 89 -4.74 -8.13 -10.10
N LYS A 90 -5.34 -9.22 -9.62
CA LYS A 90 -5.10 -9.69 -8.27
C LYS A 90 -3.61 -10.02 -8.11
N TYR A 91 -3.06 -9.62 -6.98
CA TYR A 91 -1.75 -10.05 -6.57
C TYR A 91 -1.81 -11.54 -6.23
N GLU A 92 -1.08 -12.33 -7.01
CA GLU A 92 -0.76 -13.70 -6.69
C GLU A 92 0.64 -13.71 -6.09
N ALA A 93 0.73 -14.00 -4.79
CA ALA A 93 2.03 -14.21 -4.16
C ALA A 93 2.73 -15.35 -4.92
N PRO A 94 3.99 -15.17 -5.37
CA PRO A 94 4.73 -16.28 -5.95
C PRO A 94 4.76 -17.38 -4.88
N ASN A 95 4.22 -18.56 -5.20
CA ASN A 95 4.12 -19.71 -4.29
C ASN A 95 5.42 -19.82 -3.49
N GLN A 96 5.37 -19.50 -2.20
CA GLN A 96 6.50 -19.60 -1.28
C GLN A 96 6.88 -21.07 -1.07
#